data_AF-A0A942RWW8-F1
#
_entry.id   AF-A0A942RWW8-F1
#
_cell.length_a   1.000
_cell.length_b   1.000
_cell.length_c   1.000
_cell.angle_alpha   90.00
_cell.angle_beta   90.00
_cell.angle_gamma   90.00
#
_symmetry.space_group_name_H-M   'P 1'
#
loop_
_entity.id
_entity.type
_entity.pdbx_description
1 polymer ?
#
loop_
_entity_poly.entity_id
_entity_poly.type
_entity_poly.pdbx_seq_one_letter_code
_entity_poly.pdbx_strand_id
1 'polypeptide(L)'
;MHLNKLIQSARAKRQAAVISSLQQRFAVFPYPVYLFGSFASGQFHGYSDIDIMILAPRERTKEAYAQACDTLSDWETPYDILVCQSVAELDDTIKSSLYPLHRPRQTASNGLHQQGMTLIEILIAMLLGIFLLAGVLQIFLNTKQTYRMQEGLSRLQENGRFAMEFISQDVRMAGFFGCLSNNFSMANVENELDDQTDFAWDISNPLMGYNDVTNAFTVISNVVVGTDVIAMRGLFGDSIPLIAPYSDSAQMFVDPAFNADCPSGSATTCHEGEILMVTDCTQGTIFQATNTTDIGGGSGVNVVHSVNNTFTPGNTAPATFTKSYGPGAQIARLKTYAYYIRLNPGNQPALYRSELTTSGNATNAMSAQELIEGIEDMQITYGVDTDADGTPNSYLTANNIIAANWPLVVSVRISLLARTIADNLSASAVPYDYNGADDITPADRRLRRAFTTTIALRNRLR
;
A
#
# COMPACT_ATOMS: atom_id res chain seq x y z
N MET A 1 -70.15 -3.19 -69.54
CA MET A 1 -68.81 -3.39 -70.17
C MET A 1 -68.18 -2.11 -70.72
N HIS A 2 -68.94 -1.06 -71.08
CA HIS A 2 -68.39 0.18 -71.65
C HIS A 2 -67.80 1.17 -70.61
N LEU A 3 -68.39 1.26 -69.41
CA LEU A 3 -67.93 2.14 -68.32
C LEU A 3 -66.54 1.76 -67.77
N ASN A 4 -66.25 0.46 -67.60
CA ASN A 4 -64.94 0.00 -67.13
C ASN A 4 -63.79 0.35 -68.09
N LYS A 5 -64.03 0.36 -69.41
CA LYS A 5 -63.03 0.77 -70.41
C LYS A 5 -62.74 2.28 -70.34
N LEU A 6 -63.76 3.10 -70.08
CA LEU A 6 -63.60 4.55 -69.88
C LEU A 6 -62.80 4.86 -68.61
N ILE A 7 -63.08 4.16 -67.49
CA ILE A 7 -62.34 4.33 -66.24
C ILE A 7 -60.88 3.90 -66.38
N GLN A 8 -60.62 2.76 -67.03
CA GLN A 8 -59.24 2.30 -67.28
C GLN A 8 -58.45 3.27 -68.19
N SER A 9 -59.08 3.80 -69.23
CA SER A 9 -58.46 4.81 -70.11
C SER A 9 -58.15 6.12 -69.37
N ALA A 10 -59.07 6.60 -68.53
CA ALA A 10 -58.86 7.78 -67.70
C ALA A 10 -57.73 7.58 -66.67
N ARG A 11 -57.67 6.40 -66.04
CA ARG A 11 -56.57 6.04 -65.11
C ARG A 11 -55.23 5.97 -65.84
N ALA A 12 -55.15 5.33 -67.00
CA ALA A 12 -53.92 5.28 -67.79
C ALA A 12 -53.43 6.67 -68.20
N LYS A 13 -54.34 7.57 -68.60
CA LYS A 13 -53.99 8.95 -68.93
C LYS A 13 -53.47 9.73 -67.71
N ARG A 14 -54.09 9.58 -66.54
CA ARG A 14 -53.62 10.20 -65.29
C ARG A 14 -52.27 9.63 -64.85
N GLN A 15 -52.08 8.31 -64.94
CA GLN A 15 -50.81 7.65 -64.62
C GLN A 15 -49.67 8.20 -65.49
N ALA A 16 -49.88 8.27 -66.81
CA ALA A 16 -48.89 8.79 -67.75
C ALA A 16 -48.55 10.27 -67.47
N ALA A 17 -49.53 11.10 -67.11
CA ALA A 17 -49.31 12.50 -66.74
C ALA A 17 -48.48 12.64 -65.46
N VAL A 18 -48.77 11.82 -64.44
CA VAL A 18 -48.01 11.78 -63.18
C VAL A 18 -46.57 11.33 -63.43
N ILE A 19 -46.37 10.22 -64.15
CA ILE A 19 -45.05 9.70 -64.48
C ILE A 19 -44.23 10.75 -65.24
N SER A 20 -44.78 11.35 -66.30
CA SER A 20 -44.09 12.37 -67.09
C SER A 20 -43.66 13.58 -66.23
N SER A 21 -44.55 14.04 -65.35
CA SER A 21 -44.28 15.18 -64.46
C SER A 21 -43.20 14.85 -63.42
N LEU A 22 -43.22 13.63 -62.85
CA LEU A 22 -42.18 13.17 -61.92
C LEU A 22 -40.83 13.01 -62.63
N GLN A 23 -40.81 12.42 -63.83
CA GLN A 23 -39.60 12.29 -64.65
C GLN A 23 -38.97 13.66 -64.95
N GLN A 24 -39.78 14.67 -65.26
CA GLN A 24 -39.30 16.03 -65.50
C GLN A 24 -38.73 16.67 -64.23
N ARG A 25 -39.39 16.51 -63.07
CA ARG A 25 -38.92 17.08 -61.79
C ARG A 25 -37.62 16.44 -61.32
N PHE A 26 -37.51 15.11 -61.43
CA PHE A 26 -36.32 14.37 -61.02
C PHE A 26 -35.20 14.34 -62.08
N ALA A 27 -35.35 15.02 -63.22
CA ALA A 27 -34.43 14.93 -64.35
C ALA A 27 -32.95 15.26 -64.01
N VAL A 28 -32.71 16.10 -63.00
CA VAL A 28 -31.37 16.47 -62.52
C VAL A 28 -31.03 15.90 -61.14
N PHE A 29 -31.85 14.99 -60.62
CA PHE A 29 -31.67 14.42 -59.29
C PHE A 29 -30.41 13.53 -59.24
N PRO A 30 -29.60 13.56 -58.16
CA PRO A 30 -28.30 12.89 -58.16
C PRO A 30 -28.37 11.37 -57.99
N TYR A 31 -29.52 10.83 -57.56
CA TYR A 31 -29.70 9.41 -57.26
C TYR A 31 -30.75 8.75 -58.19
N PRO A 32 -30.69 7.42 -58.41
CA PRO A 32 -31.76 6.70 -59.08
C PRO A 32 -33.09 6.83 -58.32
N VAL A 33 -34.16 7.13 -59.04
CA VAL A 33 -35.52 7.32 -58.50
C VAL A 33 -36.49 6.38 -59.20
N TYR A 34 -37.33 5.72 -58.41
CA TYR A 34 -38.35 4.78 -58.87
C TYR A 34 -39.70 5.17 -58.29
N LEU A 35 -40.75 4.90 -59.03
CA LEU A 35 -42.12 4.87 -58.55
C LEU A 35 -42.45 3.42 -58.17
N PHE A 36 -43.17 3.19 -57.07
CA PHE A 36 -43.68 1.86 -56.74
C PHE A 36 -45.16 1.91 -56.35
N GLY A 37 -45.72 0.77 -55.94
CA GLY A 37 -47.07 0.72 -55.39
C GLY A 37 -48.19 0.96 -56.42
N SER A 38 -49.25 1.63 -55.97
CA SER A 38 -50.53 1.68 -56.69
C SER A 38 -50.48 2.52 -57.97
N PHE A 39 -49.67 3.59 -57.99
CA PHE A 39 -49.45 4.41 -59.19
C PHE A 39 -48.50 3.74 -60.19
N ALA A 40 -47.51 2.96 -59.75
CA ALA A 40 -46.64 2.23 -60.67
C ALA A 40 -47.38 1.07 -61.37
N SER A 41 -48.25 0.36 -60.63
CA SER A 41 -49.06 -0.74 -61.14
C SER A 41 -50.33 -0.31 -61.90
N GLY A 42 -50.68 0.98 -61.87
CA GLY A 42 -51.90 1.52 -62.50
C GLY A 42 -53.21 1.19 -61.76
N GLN A 43 -53.13 0.64 -60.55
CA GLN A 43 -54.28 0.24 -59.71
C GLN A 43 -54.68 1.28 -58.66
N PHE A 44 -54.23 2.53 -58.80
CA PHE A 44 -54.54 3.63 -57.87
C PHE A 44 -56.03 4.03 -57.85
N HIS A 45 -56.45 4.61 -56.72
CA HIS A 45 -57.78 5.14 -56.47
C HIS A 45 -57.73 6.67 -56.25
N GLY A 46 -58.87 7.31 -56.04
CA GLY A 46 -58.95 8.79 -55.96
C GLY A 46 -58.06 9.43 -54.89
N TYR A 47 -57.80 8.70 -53.80
CA TYR A 47 -57.02 9.14 -52.63
C TYR A 47 -55.69 8.40 -52.47
N SER A 48 -55.24 7.65 -53.48
CA SER A 48 -53.94 7.00 -53.41
C SER A 48 -52.82 8.03 -53.37
N ASP A 49 -51.81 7.74 -52.56
CA ASP A 49 -50.53 8.40 -52.47
C ASP A 49 -49.56 7.93 -53.56
N ILE A 50 -48.53 8.74 -53.80
CA ILE A 50 -47.44 8.44 -54.73
C ILE A 50 -46.24 7.91 -53.94
N ASP A 51 -45.93 6.64 -54.16
CA ASP A 51 -44.81 5.97 -53.52
C ASP A 51 -43.52 6.12 -54.33
N ILE A 52 -42.54 6.86 -53.80
CA ILE A 52 -41.27 7.14 -54.47
C ILE A 52 -40.14 6.46 -53.70
N MET A 53 -39.28 5.75 -54.43
CA MET A 53 -38.10 5.10 -53.88
C MET A 53 -36.83 5.72 -54.46
N ILE A 54 -35.86 5.98 -53.59
CA ILE A 54 -34.56 6.54 -53.94
C ILE A 54 -33.45 5.60 -53.49
N LEU A 55 -32.51 5.30 -54.39
CA LEU A 55 -31.32 4.51 -54.07
C LEU A 55 -30.15 5.43 -53.72
N ALA A 56 -29.79 5.54 -52.44
CA ALA A 56 -28.71 6.40 -51.97
C ALA A 56 -27.76 5.68 -50.98
N PRO A 57 -26.45 6.00 -50.98
CA PRO A 57 -25.51 5.45 -50.00
C PRO A 57 -25.92 5.80 -48.56
N ARG A 58 -25.60 4.91 -47.61
CA ARG A 58 -25.96 5.04 -46.18
C ARG A 58 -25.61 6.39 -45.56
N GLU A 59 -24.47 6.97 -45.95
CA GLU A 59 -24.00 8.26 -45.42
C GLU A 59 -24.81 9.46 -45.92
N ARG A 60 -25.50 9.30 -47.06
CA ARG A 60 -26.23 10.37 -47.78
C ARG A 60 -27.75 10.21 -47.74
N THR A 61 -28.28 9.21 -47.03
CA THR A 61 -29.72 8.91 -46.95
C THR A 61 -30.56 10.13 -46.52
N LYS A 62 -30.12 10.89 -45.51
CA LYS A 62 -30.84 12.08 -45.05
C LYS A 62 -30.84 13.22 -46.08
N GLU A 63 -29.73 13.41 -46.77
CA GLU A 63 -29.59 14.43 -47.81
C GLU A 63 -30.44 14.08 -49.03
N ALA A 64 -30.44 12.82 -49.46
CA ALA A 64 -31.27 12.32 -50.55
C ALA A 64 -32.77 12.48 -50.25
N TYR A 65 -33.20 12.18 -49.01
CA TYR A 65 -34.59 12.39 -48.59
C TYR A 65 -34.96 13.87 -48.63
N ALA A 66 -34.14 14.76 -48.04
CA ALA A 66 -34.41 16.19 -48.01
C ALA A 66 -34.49 16.81 -49.41
N GLN A 67 -33.56 16.48 -50.31
CA GLN A 67 -33.59 16.97 -51.69
C GLN A 67 -34.82 16.49 -52.46
N ALA A 68 -35.32 15.29 -52.16
CA ALA A 68 -36.52 14.77 -52.79
C ALA A 68 -37.78 15.47 -52.28
N CYS A 69 -37.86 15.78 -50.99
CA CYS A 69 -38.90 16.64 -50.43
C CYS A 69 -38.90 18.04 -51.09
N ASP A 70 -37.73 18.64 -51.27
CA ASP A 70 -37.60 19.93 -51.96
C ASP A 70 -38.05 19.84 -53.43
N THR A 71 -37.72 18.75 -54.12
CA THR A 71 -38.13 18.50 -55.52
C THR A 71 -39.67 18.39 -55.66
N LEU A 72 -40.34 17.96 -54.60
CA LEU A 72 -41.78 17.72 -54.52
C LEU A 72 -42.52 18.76 -53.67
N SER A 73 -41.89 19.87 -53.28
CA SER A 73 -42.48 20.86 -52.36
C SER A 73 -43.85 21.37 -52.80
N ASP A 74 -44.03 21.51 -54.11
CA ASP A 74 -45.24 22.07 -54.74
C ASP A 74 -46.16 20.97 -55.31
N TRP A 75 -46.01 19.72 -54.86
CA TRP A 75 -46.78 18.60 -55.37
C TRP A 75 -48.08 18.39 -54.57
N GLU A 76 -49.24 18.48 -55.24
CA GLU A 76 -50.55 18.50 -54.57
C GLU A 76 -51.03 17.11 -54.09
N THR A 77 -50.58 16.01 -54.70
CA THR A 77 -51.02 14.66 -54.31
C THR A 77 -50.16 14.17 -53.13
N PRO A 78 -50.73 13.51 -52.10
CA PRO A 78 -49.94 12.90 -51.05
C PRO A 78 -48.85 11.97 -51.63
N TYR A 79 -47.66 11.97 -51.03
CA TYR A 79 -46.54 11.16 -51.47
C TYR A 79 -45.75 10.63 -50.28
N ASP A 80 -45.19 9.44 -50.44
CA ASP A 80 -44.31 8.79 -49.47
C ASP A 80 -42.95 8.51 -50.13
N ILE A 81 -41.87 8.83 -49.41
CA ILE A 81 -40.51 8.66 -49.91
C ILE A 81 -39.78 7.60 -49.09
N LEU A 82 -39.37 6.52 -49.75
CA LEU A 82 -38.52 5.47 -49.21
C LEU A 82 -37.10 5.65 -49.75
N VAL A 83 -36.11 5.77 -48.86
CA VAL A 83 -34.69 5.78 -49.26
C VAL A 83 -34.02 4.50 -48.79
N CYS A 84 -33.54 3.70 -49.73
CA CYS A 84 -32.84 2.44 -49.45
C CYS A 84 -31.45 2.43 -50.07
N GLN A 85 -30.58 1.55 -49.57
CA GLN A 85 -29.19 1.46 -50.06
C GLN A 85 -29.10 0.55 -51.29
N SER A 86 -29.99 -0.43 -51.37
CA SER A 86 -30.05 -1.40 -52.46
C SER A 86 -31.47 -1.88 -52.66
N VAL A 87 -31.83 -2.17 -53.92
CA VAL A 87 -33.09 -2.84 -54.28
C VAL A 87 -33.21 -4.21 -53.58
N ALA A 88 -32.09 -4.83 -53.21
CA ALA A 88 -32.09 -6.11 -52.50
C ALA A 88 -32.79 -6.03 -51.12
N GLU A 89 -32.79 -4.87 -50.47
CA GLU A 89 -33.40 -4.64 -49.13
C GLU A 89 -34.94 -4.61 -49.16
N LEU A 90 -35.54 -4.55 -50.34
CA LEU A 90 -36.99 -4.41 -50.50
C LEU A 90 -37.70 -5.76 -50.45
N ASP A 91 -38.95 -5.73 -50.01
CA ASP A 91 -39.87 -6.86 -50.15
C ASP A 91 -40.18 -7.16 -51.63
N ASP A 92 -40.46 -8.42 -51.96
CA ASP A 92 -40.74 -8.85 -53.34
C ASP A 92 -41.98 -8.17 -53.94
N THR A 93 -42.95 -7.78 -53.11
CA THR A 93 -44.12 -6.99 -53.53
C THR A 93 -43.73 -5.60 -54.03
N ILE A 94 -42.79 -4.92 -53.37
CA ILE A 94 -42.29 -3.61 -53.80
C ILE A 94 -41.44 -3.78 -55.06
N LYS A 95 -40.52 -4.75 -55.07
CA LYS A 95 -39.64 -5.03 -56.21
C LYS A 95 -40.42 -5.26 -57.50
N SER A 96 -41.51 -6.01 -57.44
CA SER A 96 -42.33 -6.34 -58.62
C SER A 96 -43.12 -5.15 -59.20
N SER A 97 -43.28 -4.05 -58.44
CA SER A 97 -43.99 -2.84 -58.87
C SER A 97 -43.09 -1.68 -59.28
N LEU A 98 -41.76 -1.83 -59.23
CA LEU A 98 -40.83 -0.73 -59.51
C LEU A 98 -40.92 -0.23 -60.97
N TYR A 99 -41.27 1.04 -61.13
CA TYR A 99 -41.22 1.76 -62.40
C TYR A 99 -40.12 2.83 -62.35
N PRO A 100 -39.11 2.79 -63.24
CA PRO A 100 -38.00 3.75 -63.20
C PRO A 100 -38.47 5.15 -63.61
N LEU A 101 -38.27 6.12 -62.72
CA LEU A 101 -38.54 7.54 -63.01
C LEU A 101 -37.27 8.25 -63.50
N HIS A 102 -36.17 8.07 -62.77
CA HIS A 102 -34.92 8.75 -63.10
C HIS A 102 -33.74 7.82 -62.89
N ARG A 103 -32.77 7.88 -63.80
CA ARG A 103 -31.46 7.30 -63.61
C ARG A 103 -30.45 8.42 -63.85
N PRO A 104 -29.69 8.84 -62.83
CA PRO A 104 -28.67 9.84 -63.04
C PRO A 104 -27.73 9.33 -64.11
N ARG A 105 -27.47 10.16 -65.12
CA ARG A 105 -26.41 9.89 -66.08
C ARG A 105 -25.16 9.73 -65.22
N GLN A 106 -24.49 8.58 -65.32
CA GLN A 106 -23.16 8.41 -64.72
C GLN A 106 -22.28 9.49 -65.37
N THR A 107 -22.19 10.65 -64.74
CA THR A 107 -21.02 11.48 -64.88
C THR A 107 -19.93 10.55 -64.37
N ALA A 108 -19.06 10.11 -65.28
CA ALA A 108 -17.82 9.48 -64.86
C ALA A 108 -17.32 10.37 -63.74
N SER A 109 -17.29 9.82 -62.52
CA SER A 109 -16.63 10.50 -61.43
C SER A 109 -15.27 10.81 -62.03
N ASN A 110 -14.98 12.09 -62.26
CA ASN A 110 -13.60 12.52 -62.19
C ASN A 110 -13.20 11.97 -60.84
N GLY A 111 -12.51 10.82 -60.84
CA GLY A 111 -11.78 10.41 -59.68
C GLY A 111 -11.06 11.69 -59.31
N LEU A 112 -11.29 12.19 -58.10
CA LEU A 112 -10.18 12.81 -57.40
C LEU A 112 -9.05 11.84 -57.70
N HIS A 113 -8.12 12.24 -58.57
CA HIS A 113 -6.98 11.42 -58.90
C HIS A 113 -6.50 10.97 -57.55
N GLN A 114 -6.62 9.68 -57.25
CA GLN A 114 -5.97 9.12 -56.11
C GLN A 114 -4.52 9.35 -56.51
N GLN A 115 -3.93 10.45 -56.02
CA GLN A 115 -2.51 10.69 -56.13
C GLN A 115 -1.95 9.54 -55.33
N GLY A 116 -1.64 8.44 -56.04
CA GLY A 116 -0.99 7.30 -55.44
C GLY A 116 0.25 7.86 -54.78
N MET A 117 0.37 7.67 -53.48
CA MET A 117 1.59 8.04 -52.79
C MET A 117 2.73 7.30 -53.48
N THR A 118 3.73 8.03 -53.93
CA THR A 118 4.94 7.44 -54.49
C THR A 118 5.59 6.54 -53.45
N LEU A 119 6.29 5.50 -53.90
CA LEU A 119 7.06 4.63 -52.99
C LEU A 119 7.98 5.47 -52.08
N ILE A 120 8.52 6.58 -52.62
CA ILE A 120 9.36 7.54 -51.91
C ILE A 120 8.57 8.28 -50.82
N GLU A 121 7.36 8.75 -51.09
CA GLU A 121 6.50 9.40 -50.07
C GLU A 121 6.12 8.44 -48.95
N ILE A 122 5.81 7.18 -49.25
CA ILE A 122 5.55 6.17 -48.22
C ILE A 122 6.81 5.91 -47.38
N LEU A 123 7.99 5.80 -48.01
CA LEU A 123 9.26 5.63 -47.30
C LEU A 123 9.59 6.84 -46.41
N ILE A 124 9.37 8.07 -46.88
CA ILE A 124 9.59 9.30 -46.09
C ILE A 124 8.57 9.38 -44.95
N ALA A 125 7.29 9.11 -45.20
CA ALA A 125 6.25 9.15 -44.19
C ALA A 125 6.49 8.13 -43.08
N MET A 126 6.87 6.89 -43.44
CA MET A 126 7.24 5.87 -42.46
C MET A 126 8.50 6.24 -41.70
N LEU A 127 9.52 6.79 -42.37
CA LEU A 127 10.76 7.24 -41.73
C LEU A 127 10.47 8.32 -40.67
N LEU A 128 9.69 9.34 -41.03
CA LEU A 128 9.28 10.41 -40.11
C LEU A 128 8.39 9.88 -38.98
N GLY A 129 7.46 8.97 -39.28
CA GLY A 129 6.60 8.34 -38.30
C GLY A 129 7.39 7.54 -37.25
N ILE A 130 8.34 6.71 -37.68
CA ILE A 130 9.22 5.95 -36.79
C ILE A 130 10.09 6.89 -35.96
N PHE A 131 10.63 7.95 -36.56
CA PHE A 131 11.46 8.92 -35.85
C PHE A 131 10.68 9.62 -34.73
N LEU A 132 9.46 10.09 -35.01
CA LEU A 132 8.59 10.71 -34.01
C LEU A 132 8.19 9.71 -32.91
N LEU A 133 7.82 8.49 -33.28
CA LEU A 133 7.43 7.46 -32.33
C LEU A 133 8.60 7.03 -31.43
N ALA A 134 9.82 6.94 -31.97
CA ALA A 134 11.03 6.70 -31.18
C ALA A 134 11.29 7.82 -30.17
N GLY A 135 11.09 9.09 -30.56
CA GLY A 135 11.19 10.23 -29.66
C GLY A 135 10.19 10.19 -28.51
N VAL A 136 8.91 9.91 -28.81
CA VAL A 136 7.85 9.78 -27.80
C VAL A 136 8.12 8.61 -26.86
N LEU A 137 8.55 7.46 -27.40
CA LEU A 137 8.90 6.29 -26.60
C LEU A 137 10.06 6.60 -25.63
N GLN A 138 11.09 7.31 -26.08
CA GLN A 138 12.21 7.72 -25.24
C GLN A 138 11.74 8.63 -24.08
N ILE A 139 10.88 9.61 -24.37
CA ILE A 139 10.31 10.49 -23.33
C ILE A 139 9.50 9.66 -22.33
N PHE A 140 8.66 8.74 -22.80
CA PHE A 140 7.85 7.88 -21.95
C PHE A 140 8.70 6.99 -21.04
N LEU A 141 9.77 6.38 -21.56
CA LEU A 141 10.69 5.56 -20.76
C LEU A 141 11.41 6.39 -19.70
N ASN A 142 11.92 7.56 -20.06
CA ASN A 142 12.58 8.48 -19.12
C ASN A 142 11.60 8.97 -18.04
N THR A 143 10.36 9.25 -18.42
CA THR A 143 9.29 9.68 -17.51
C THR A 143 8.94 8.57 -16.54
N LYS A 144 8.79 7.33 -17.02
CA LYS A 144 8.55 6.15 -16.18
C LYS A 144 9.71 5.92 -15.20
N GLN A 145 10.96 6.04 -15.65
CA GLN A 145 12.13 5.92 -14.80
C GLN A 145 12.14 6.99 -13.70
N THR A 146 11.84 8.23 -14.07
CA THR A 146 11.74 9.37 -13.14
C THR A 146 10.67 9.14 -12.09
N TYR A 147 9.49 8.65 -12.48
CA TYR A 147 8.42 8.30 -11.53
C TYR A 147 8.84 7.22 -10.54
N ARG A 148 9.50 6.14 -11.01
CA ARG A 148 9.98 5.08 -10.12
C ARG A 148 11.05 5.58 -9.14
N MET A 149 11.93 6.46 -9.61
CA MET A 149 12.93 7.10 -8.77
C MET A 149 12.28 8.00 -7.70
N GLN A 150 11.31 8.82 -8.08
CA GLN A 150 10.57 9.67 -7.13
C GLN A 150 9.81 8.85 -6.09
N GLU A 151 9.12 7.79 -6.52
CA GLU A 151 8.43 6.87 -5.61
C GLU A 151 9.42 6.18 -4.66
N GLY A 152 10.55 5.70 -5.18
CA GLY A 152 11.61 5.08 -4.39
C GLY A 152 12.17 6.03 -3.33
N LEU A 153 12.43 7.29 -3.70
CA LEU A 153 12.89 8.32 -2.75
C LEU A 153 11.84 8.69 -1.70
N SER A 154 10.56 8.71 -2.07
CA SER A 154 9.47 8.96 -1.13
C SER A 154 9.37 7.84 -0.09
N ARG A 155 9.34 6.58 -0.54
CA ARG A 155 9.32 5.40 0.35
C ARG A 155 10.56 5.33 1.23
N LEU A 156 11.74 5.61 0.66
CA LEU A 156 12.99 5.64 1.43
C LEU A 156 12.94 6.67 2.56
N GLN A 157 12.43 7.87 2.29
CA GLN A 157 12.29 8.92 3.32
C GLN A 157 11.26 8.57 4.39
N GLU A 158 10.14 8.00 3.97
CA GLU A 158 9.10 7.52 4.87
C GLU A 158 9.61 6.41 5.79
N ASN A 159 10.23 5.37 5.21
CA ASN A 159 10.85 4.27 5.95
C ASN A 159 11.92 4.77 6.91
N GLY A 160 12.81 5.66 6.45
CA GLY A 160 13.81 6.28 7.32
C GLY A 160 13.19 7.00 8.50
N ARG A 161 12.14 7.82 8.28
CA ARG A 161 11.45 8.53 9.36
C ARG A 161 10.78 7.58 10.35
N PHE A 162 10.09 6.54 9.87
CA PHE A 162 9.44 5.57 10.75
C PHE A 162 10.44 4.76 11.56
N ALA A 163 11.56 4.33 10.95
CA ALA A 163 12.63 3.64 11.64
C ALA A 163 13.18 4.48 12.80
N MET A 164 13.44 5.78 12.57
CA MET A 164 13.89 6.68 13.62
C MET A 164 12.86 6.89 14.72
N GLU A 165 11.56 6.97 14.38
CA GLU A 165 10.49 7.14 15.37
C GLU A 165 10.36 5.93 16.29
N PHE A 166 10.32 4.71 15.74
CA PHE A 166 10.22 3.48 16.52
C PHE A 166 11.37 3.37 17.53
N ILE A 167 12.61 3.51 17.06
CA ILE A 167 13.78 3.40 17.94
C ILE A 167 13.77 4.53 18.98
N SER A 168 13.43 5.76 18.58
CA SER A 168 13.41 6.91 19.50
C SER A 168 12.39 6.74 20.62
N GLN A 169 11.21 6.20 20.32
CA GLN A 169 10.16 5.98 21.30
C GLN A 169 10.61 4.99 22.39
N ASP A 170 11.17 3.85 21.99
CA ASP A 170 11.57 2.80 22.93
C ASP A 170 12.87 3.17 23.69
N VAL A 171 13.83 3.81 23.02
CA VAL A 171 15.08 4.28 23.68
C VAL A 171 14.80 5.31 24.77
N ARG A 172 13.79 6.20 24.59
CA ARG A 172 13.40 7.16 25.63
C ARG A 172 12.91 6.50 26.91
N MET A 173 12.36 5.29 26.81
CA MET A 173 11.82 4.52 27.93
C MET A 173 12.83 3.53 28.51
N ALA A 174 14.06 3.46 27.97
CA ALA A 174 15.10 2.60 28.52
C ALA A 174 15.34 2.87 30.01
N GLY A 175 15.35 1.82 30.82
CA GLY A 175 15.51 1.90 32.28
C GLY A 175 14.33 2.49 33.03
N PHE A 176 13.13 2.53 32.44
CA PHE A 176 11.93 2.87 33.20
C PHE A 176 11.51 1.67 34.06
N PHE A 177 11.52 1.82 35.38
CA PHE A 177 11.06 0.83 36.35
C PHE A 177 9.95 1.41 37.25
N GLY A 178 9.02 2.16 36.65
CA GLY A 178 7.99 2.89 37.39
C GLY A 178 8.61 3.97 38.27
N CYS A 179 8.10 4.13 39.48
CA CYS A 179 8.63 5.11 40.43
C CYS A 179 10.01 4.72 41.03
N LEU A 180 10.46 3.47 40.87
CA LEU A 180 11.81 3.04 41.27
C LEU A 180 12.90 3.68 40.41
N SER A 181 12.57 4.12 39.18
CA SER A 181 13.53 4.66 38.20
C SER A 181 14.43 5.76 38.77
N ASN A 182 13.87 6.65 39.62
CA ASN A 182 14.60 7.79 40.17
C ASN A 182 15.75 7.40 41.11
N ASN A 183 15.58 6.28 41.81
CA ASN A 183 16.51 5.75 42.82
C ASN A 183 16.92 4.32 42.50
N PHE A 184 17.00 3.98 41.20
CA PHE A 184 17.30 2.63 40.77
C PHE A 184 18.67 2.19 41.29
N SER A 185 18.69 1.06 42.00
CA SER A 185 19.90 0.40 42.49
C SER A 185 19.66 -1.10 42.45
N MET A 186 20.59 -1.84 41.86
CA MET A 186 20.51 -3.31 41.86
C MET A 186 20.52 -3.91 43.27
N ALA A 187 21.04 -3.21 44.27
CA ALA A 187 20.95 -3.65 45.67
C ALA A 187 19.50 -3.69 46.19
N ASN A 188 18.61 -2.91 45.59
CA ASN A 188 17.20 -2.85 45.94
C ASN A 188 16.33 -3.73 45.06
N VAL A 189 16.90 -4.47 44.11
CA VAL A 189 16.18 -5.36 43.21
C VAL A 189 16.51 -6.81 43.51
N GLU A 190 15.47 -7.61 43.67
CA GLU A 190 15.52 -9.07 43.77
C GLU A 190 15.15 -9.67 42.40
N ASN A 191 15.81 -10.77 42.02
CA ASN A 191 15.50 -11.50 40.80
C ASN A 191 15.22 -12.96 41.17
N GLU A 192 13.96 -13.37 41.07
CA GLU A 192 13.50 -14.71 41.43
C GLU A 192 13.47 -15.68 40.24
N LEU A 193 14.08 -15.35 39.11
CA LEU A 193 14.11 -16.24 37.94
C LEU A 193 15.23 -17.28 38.07
N ASP A 194 15.03 -18.52 37.58
CA ASP A 194 16.06 -19.58 37.69
C ASP A 194 17.36 -19.28 36.91
N ASP A 195 17.28 -18.52 35.81
CA ASP A 195 18.43 -18.05 35.04
C ASP A 195 18.56 -16.53 35.15
N GLN A 196 18.98 -16.04 36.31
CA GLN A 196 18.99 -14.60 36.63
C GLN A 196 19.86 -13.75 35.69
N THR A 197 20.79 -14.37 34.97
CA THR A 197 21.80 -13.69 34.13
C THR A 197 21.44 -13.62 32.66
N ASP A 198 20.31 -14.20 32.23
CA ASP A 198 19.92 -14.15 30.83
C ASP A 198 19.74 -12.70 30.37
N PHE A 199 20.26 -12.43 29.18
CA PHE A 199 20.15 -11.14 28.51
C PHE A 199 18.72 -10.61 28.46
N ALA A 200 17.71 -11.47 28.32
CA ALA A 200 16.33 -11.07 28.14
C ALA A 200 15.70 -10.43 29.39
N TRP A 201 16.28 -10.56 30.59
CA TRP A 201 15.74 -9.94 31.81
C TRP A 201 16.82 -9.45 32.80
N ASP A 202 18.10 -9.48 32.42
CA ASP A 202 19.16 -8.82 33.20
C ASP A 202 19.04 -7.29 33.16
N ILE A 203 18.38 -6.72 34.17
CA ILE A 203 18.20 -5.29 34.31
C ILE A 203 19.41 -4.54 34.91
N SER A 204 20.52 -5.22 35.21
CA SER A 204 21.74 -4.57 35.72
C SER A 204 22.27 -3.52 34.74
N ASN A 205 22.03 -3.75 33.45
CA ASN A 205 22.32 -2.83 32.36
C ASN A 205 21.02 -2.54 31.59
N PRO A 206 20.21 -1.55 32.02
CA PRO A 206 18.95 -1.24 31.37
C PRO A 206 19.08 -0.73 29.94
N LEU A 207 20.28 -0.27 29.56
CA LEU A 207 20.67 0.06 28.21
C LEU A 207 22.01 -0.60 27.92
N MET A 208 22.12 -1.29 26.79
CA MET A 208 23.35 -1.91 26.31
C MET A 208 23.48 -1.73 24.80
N GLY A 209 24.72 -1.71 24.33
CA GLY A 209 25.05 -1.64 22.92
C GLY A 209 26.09 -2.68 22.53
N TYR A 210 26.08 -3.05 21.26
CA TYR A 210 27.13 -3.84 20.62
C TYR A 210 27.50 -3.14 19.32
N ASN A 211 28.79 -2.85 19.17
CA ASN A 211 29.33 -2.12 18.02
C ASN A 211 29.92 -3.10 17.00
N ASP A 212 29.64 -2.90 15.71
CA ASP A 212 30.17 -3.66 14.58
C ASP A 212 30.14 -5.17 14.83
N VAL A 213 28.94 -5.73 15.01
CA VAL A 213 28.82 -7.15 15.37
C VAL A 213 29.46 -8.04 14.32
N THR A 214 30.07 -9.13 14.77
CA THR A 214 30.70 -10.12 13.89
C THR A 214 29.84 -11.37 13.78
N ASN A 215 30.23 -12.32 12.92
CA ASN A 215 29.59 -13.64 12.86
C ASN A 215 29.67 -14.44 14.18
N ALA A 216 30.49 -14.00 15.15
CA ALA A 216 30.59 -14.61 16.47
C ALA A 216 29.57 -14.04 17.48
N PHE A 217 28.77 -13.03 17.10
CA PHE A 217 27.76 -12.45 17.97
C PHE A 217 26.56 -13.40 18.13
N THR A 218 26.26 -13.79 19.37
CA THR A 218 25.24 -14.81 19.68
C THR A 218 24.07 -14.30 20.51
N VAL A 219 24.12 -13.07 21.02
CA VAL A 219 23.08 -12.53 21.92
C VAL A 219 21.74 -12.39 21.19
N ILE A 220 21.77 -11.91 19.95
CA ILE A 220 20.62 -11.89 19.04
C ILE A 220 21.05 -12.57 17.74
N SER A 221 20.17 -13.41 17.20
CA SER A 221 20.48 -14.19 15.99
C SER A 221 20.27 -13.40 14.69
N ASN A 222 21.04 -13.76 13.67
CA ASN A 222 20.90 -13.27 12.29
C ASN A 222 21.07 -11.74 12.13
N VAL A 223 21.90 -11.12 12.96
CA VAL A 223 22.28 -9.72 12.79
C VAL A 223 23.21 -9.59 11.57
N VAL A 224 23.05 -8.53 10.77
CA VAL A 224 23.98 -8.20 9.69
C VAL A 224 25.33 -7.79 10.28
N VAL A 225 26.40 -8.44 9.85
CA VAL A 225 27.76 -8.16 10.30
C VAL A 225 28.18 -6.73 9.97
N GLY A 226 28.91 -6.08 10.88
CA GLY A 226 29.36 -4.70 10.74
C GLY A 226 28.26 -3.66 11.04
N THR A 227 27.09 -4.10 11.51
CA THR A 227 26.06 -3.20 12.03
C THR A 227 25.99 -3.28 13.56
N ASP A 228 25.39 -2.27 14.16
CA ASP A 228 25.24 -2.19 15.61
C ASP A 228 23.94 -2.83 16.11
N VAL A 229 23.95 -3.17 17.39
CA VAL A 229 22.77 -3.62 18.15
C VAL A 229 22.61 -2.76 19.37
N ILE A 230 21.38 -2.34 19.67
CA ILE A 230 21.05 -1.66 20.92
C ILE A 230 19.92 -2.40 21.61
N ALA A 231 20.08 -2.64 22.91
CA ALA A 231 19.13 -3.34 23.75
C ALA A 231 18.74 -2.49 24.94
N MET A 232 17.44 -2.43 25.22
CA MET A 232 16.87 -1.68 26.33
C MET A 232 15.88 -2.52 27.10
N ARG A 233 15.89 -2.33 28.42
CA ARG A 233 15.05 -3.03 29.38
C ARG A 233 14.28 -2.03 30.20
N GLY A 234 13.08 -2.42 30.59
CA GLY A 234 12.21 -1.60 31.40
C GLY A 234 10.85 -2.24 31.58
N LEU A 235 10.03 -1.54 32.33
CA LEU A 235 8.61 -1.82 32.46
C LEU A 235 7.90 -1.08 31.33
N PHE A 236 7.23 -1.83 30.47
CA PHE A 236 6.49 -1.25 29.36
C PHE A 236 5.01 -1.57 29.53
N GLY A 237 4.17 -0.61 29.16
CA GLY A 237 2.72 -0.67 29.40
C GLY A 237 2.31 -0.12 30.77
N ASP A 238 1.07 -0.40 31.14
CA ASP A 238 0.47 0.10 32.37
C ASP A 238 0.94 -0.67 33.61
N SER A 239 1.18 0.07 34.68
CA SER A 239 1.43 -0.48 36.01
C SER A 239 0.11 -0.79 36.70
N ILE A 240 -0.03 -1.99 37.25
CA ILE A 240 -1.25 -2.44 37.92
C ILE A 240 -1.04 -2.45 39.43
N PRO A 241 -1.88 -1.74 40.22
CA PRO A 241 -1.77 -1.73 41.68
C PRO A 241 -1.96 -3.12 42.29
N LEU A 242 -1.20 -3.40 43.36
CA LEU A 242 -1.49 -4.51 44.25
C LEU A 242 -2.75 -4.22 45.08
N ILE A 243 -3.45 -5.28 45.46
CA ILE A 243 -4.58 -5.27 46.38
C ILE A 243 -4.35 -6.24 47.55
N ALA A 244 -5.13 -6.07 48.62
CA ALA A 244 -5.08 -6.97 49.77
C ALA A 244 -5.39 -8.43 49.35
N PRO A 245 -4.80 -9.44 50.01
CA PRO A 245 -4.06 -9.41 51.29
C PRO A 245 -2.57 -9.01 51.24
N TYR A 246 -1.99 -8.65 50.09
CA TYR A 246 -0.54 -8.33 49.97
C TYR A 246 0.36 -9.46 50.49
N SER A 247 0.36 -10.60 49.79
CA SER A 247 1.17 -11.77 50.15
C SER A 247 2.57 -11.68 49.50
N ASP A 248 3.57 -12.12 50.24
CA ASP A 248 4.96 -12.35 49.82
C ASP A 248 5.28 -13.86 49.66
N SER A 249 4.25 -14.70 49.75
CA SER A 249 4.31 -16.13 49.42
C SER A 249 4.21 -16.34 47.91
N ALA A 250 3.95 -17.55 47.42
CA ALA A 250 3.93 -17.87 45.98
C ALA A 250 2.80 -17.23 45.14
N GLN A 251 2.13 -16.19 45.65
CA GLN A 251 1.01 -15.55 44.99
C GLN A 251 0.89 -14.08 45.40
N MET A 252 0.40 -13.27 44.46
CA MET A 252 0.12 -11.85 44.62
C MET A 252 -1.28 -11.52 44.12
N PHE A 253 -1.88 -10.47 44.66
CA PHE A 253 -3.22 -10.04 44.26
C PHE A 253 -3.15 -8.62 43.70
N VAL A 254 -3.77 -8.42 42.54
CA VAL A 254 -3.72 -7.15 41.80
C VAL A 254 -5.09 -6.71 41.32
N ASP A 255 -5.20 -5.45 40.95
CA ASP A 255 -6.43 -4.86 40.41
C ASP A 255 -6.95 -5.62 39.17
N PRO A 256 -8.28 -5.73 38.96
CA PRO A 256 -8.86 -6.38 37.78
C PRO A 256 -8.34 -5.87 36.43
N ALA A 257 -7.83 -4.64 36.38
CA ALA A 257 -7.22 -4.07 35.18
C ALA A 257 -6.04 -4.89 34.64
N PHE A 258 -5.44 -5.80 35.44
CA PHE A 258 -4.37 -6.68 34.98
C PHE A 258 -4.76 -7.54 33.76
N ASN A 259 -6.01 -7.98 33.69
CA ASN A 259 -6.53 -8.81 32.59
C ASN A 259 -7.31 -7.99 31.55
N ALA A 260 -7.27 -6.66 31.60
CA ALA A 260 -8.05 -5.80 30.71
C ALA A 260 -7.64 -5.92 29.24
N ASP A 261 -6.40 -6.31 28.96
CA ASP A 261 -5.86 -6.56 27.63
C ASP A 261 -6.01 -8.01 27.15
N CYS A 262 -6.55 -8.91 27.97
CA CYS A 262 -6.77 -10.29 27.56
C CYS A 262 -7.88 -10.43 26.50
N PRO A 263 -7.69 -11.28 25.48
CA PRO A 263 -8.76 -11.69 24.56
C PRO A 263 -9.94 -12.33 25.31
N SER A 264 -11.16 -12.17 24.77
CA SER A 264 -12.36 -12.78 25.34
C SER A 264 -12.21 -14.31 25.44
N GLY A 265 -12.36 -14.84 26.66
CA GLY A 265 -12.21 -16.28 26.94
C GLY A 265 -10.81 -16.72 27.35
N SER A 266 -9.85 -15.79 27.48
CA SER A 266 -8.46 -16.07 27.92
C SER A 266 -8.03 -15.25 29.13
N ALA A 267 -8.96 -14.62 29.85
CA ALA A 267 -8.67 -13.74 30.98
C ALA A 267 -7.74 -14.40 32.04
N THR A 268 -7.86 -15.71 32.26
CA THR A 268 -7.08 -16.44 33.26
C THR A 268 -5.84 -17.16 32.70
N THR A 269 -5.48 -16.93 31.43
CA THR A 269 -4.33 -17.62 30.82
C THR A 269 -3.44 -16.71 29.97
N CYS A 270 -3.91 -15.52 29.59
CA CYS A 270 -3.22 -14.72 28.59
C CYS A 270 -1.89 -14.09 29.07
N HIS A 271 -1.70 -13.99 30.39
CA HIS A 271 -0.47 -13.46 31.01
C HIS A 271 0.36 -14.53 31.74
N GLU A 272 0.02 -15.81 31.59
CA GLU A 272 0.87 -16.88 32.12
C GLU A 272 2.21 -16.92 31.37
N GLY A 273 3.28 -17.18 32.10
CA GLY A 273 4.65 -17.20 31.60
C GLY A 273 5.30 -15.83 31.44
N GLU A 274 4.54 -14.73 31.52
CA GLU A 274 5.11 -13.39 31.42
C GLU A 274 6.10 -13.11 32.55
N ILE A 275 7.17 -12.38 32.24
CA ILE A 275 8.09 -11.86 33.24
C ILE A 275 7.55 -10.53 33.73
N LEU A 276 7.33 -10.47 35.04
CA LEU A 276 6.76 -9.33 35.72
C LEU A 276 7.78 -8.77 36.71
N MET A 277 7.60 -7.51 37.05
CA MET A 277 8.28 -6.88 38.16
C MET A 277 7.27 -6.21 39.06
N VAL A 278 7.35 -6.48 40.36
CA VAL A 278 6.67 -5.69 41.39
C VAL A 278 7.60 -4.60 41.92
N THR A 279 7.08 -3.42 42.22
CA THR A 279 7.83 -2.33 42.84
C THR A 279 6.97 -1.43 43.74
N ASP A 280 7.58 -0.82 44.75
CA ASP A 280 6.98 0.16 45.67
C ASP A 280 7.76 1.51 45.71
N CYS A 281 8.48 1.83 44.63
CA CYS A 281 9.37 3.00 44.49
C CYS A 281 10.68 2.92 45.29
N THR A 282 10.82 1.99 46.23
CA THR A 282 12.03 1.81 47.02
C THR A 282 12.78 0.53 46.66
N GLN A 283 12.03 -0.51 46.31
CA GLN A 283 12.54 -1.82 45.94
C GLN A 283 11.73 -2.44 44.80
N GLY A 284 12.23 -3.54 44.25
CA GLY A 284 11.49 -4.34 43.29
C GLY A 284 11.92 -5.80 43.24
N THR A 285 11.04 -6.66 42.72
CA THR A 285 11.28 -8.10 42.56
C THR A 285 10.85 -8.51 41.17
N ILE A 286 11.75 -9.13 40.41
CA ILE A 286 11.46 -9.75 39.11
C ILE A 286 11.07 -11.20 39.34
N PHE A 287 10.00 -11.65 38.68
CA PHE A 287 9.51 -13.03 38.77
C PHE A 287 8.75 -13.41 37.49
N GLN A 288 8.52 -14.70 37.30
CA GLN A 288 7.70 -15.23 36.21
C GLN A 288 6.32 -15.62 36.73
N ALA A 289 5.27 -15.10 36.10
CA ALA A 289 3.91 -15.54 36.38
C ALA A 289 3.72 -16.98 35.91
N THR A 290 3.26 -17.86 36.79
CA THR A 290 3.05 -19.29 36.49
C THR A 290 1.58 -19.65 36.33
N ASN A 291 0.69 -18.82 36.89
CA ASN A 291 -0.75 -18.96 36.72
C ASN A 291 -1.42 -17.62 37.03
N THR A 292 -2.53 -17.32 36.35
CA THR A 292 -3.36 -16.15 36.68
C THR A 292 -4.82 -16.58 36.84
N THR A 293 -5.49 -16.11 37.89
CA THR A 293 -6.89 -16.45 38.15
C THR A 293 -7.67 -15.25 38.63
N ASP A 294 -8.85 -15.01 38.06
CA ASP A 294 -9.73 -13.96 38.56
C ASP A 294 -10.23 -14.31 39.96
N ILE A 295 -10.20 -13.33 40.86
CA ILE A 295 -10.79 -13.46 42.19
C ILE A 295 -12.30 -13.37 42.04
N GLY A 296 -13.02 -14.26 42.73
CA GLY A 296 -14.48 -14.31 42.71
C GLY A 296 -15.12 -12.94 42.94
N GLY A 297 -16.15 -12.61 42.15
CA GLY A 297 -16.82 -11.31 42.19
C GLY A 297 -16.08 -10.17 41.48
N GLY A 298 -15.02 -10.46 40.70
CA GLY A 298 -14.31 -9.46 39.89
C GLY A 298 -13.52 -8.45 40.72
N SER A 299 -13.11 -8.84 41.92
CA SER A 299 -12.44 -7.94 42.88
C SER A 299 -10.94 -7.80 42.64
N GLY A 300 -10.37 -8.64 41.76
CA GLY A 300 -8.96 -8.60 41.39
C GLY A 300 -8.52 -9.84 40.63
N VAL A 301 -7.21 -9.94 40.41
CA VAL A 301 -6.55 -11.09 39.80
C VAL A 301 -5.51 -11.64 40.77
N ASN A 302 -5.51 -12.94 40.95
CA ASN A 302 -4.46 -13.69 41.65
C ASN A 302 -3.38 -14.09 40.65
N VAL A 303 -2.16 -13.59 40.86
CA VAL A 303 -0.97 -13.87 40.06
C VAL A 303 -0.06 -14.78 40.87
N VAL A 304 0.13 -16.01 40.40
CA VAL A 304 0.94 -17.04 41.08
C VAL A 304 2.33 -17.05 40.48
N HIS A 305 3.38 -17.24 41.30
CA HIS A 305 4.78 -17.35 40.87
C HIS A 305 5.48 -18.55 41.52
N SER A 306 4.92 -19.74 41.30
CA SER A 306 5.38 -20.99 41.91
C SER A 306 6.73 -21.47 41.32
N VAL A 307 7.49 -22.23 42.11
CA VAL A 307 8.64 -23.02 41.61
C VAL A 307 8.23 -24.19 40.73
N ASN A 308 7.02 -24.74 40.96
CA ASN A 308 6.51 -25.88 40.20
C ASN A 308 5.65 -25.35 39.06
N ASN A 309 6.27 -25.15 37.90
CA ASN A 309 5.62 -24.62 36.72
C ASN A 309 6.24 -25.23 35.44
N THR A 310 5.58 -25.00 34.30
CA THR A 310 6.03 -25.48 32.98
C THR A 310 6.70 -24.39 32.15
N PHE A 311 6.88 -23.20 32.72
CA PHE A 311 7.44 -22.06 32.02
C PHE A 311 8.96 -21.99 32.22
N THR A 312 9.65 -21.42 31.23
CA THR A 312 11.10 -21.19 31.28
C THR A 312 11.33 -19.68 31.22
N PRO A 313 12.16 -19.08 32.09
CA PRO A 313 13.17 -19.75 32.93
C PRO A 313 12.65 -20.50 34.16
N GLY A 314 11.47 -20.18 34.67
CA GLY A 314 10.97 -20.65 35.97
C GLY A 314 11.32 -19.67 37.09
N ASN A 315 10.95 -20.04 38.33
CA ASN A 315 11.24 -19.25 39.52
C ASN A 315 12.10 -20.03 40.51
N THR A 316 13.01 -19.34 41.18
CA THR A 316 13.91 -19.89 42.20
C THR A 316 13.16 -20.40 43.43
N ALA A 317 13.70 -21.45 44.04
CA ALA A 317 13.18 -21.99 45.29
C ALA A 317 13.83 -21.33 46.53
N PRO A 318 13.05 -21.00 47.57
CA PRO A 318 11.59 -21.12 47.70
C PRO A 318 10.81 -20.03 46.92
N ALA A 319 9.58 -20.30 46.48
CA ALA A 319 8.69 -19.31 45.86
C ALA A 319 8.13 -18.30 46.88
N THR A 320 9.02 -17.50 47.47
CA THR A 320 8.73 -16.46 48.44
C THR A 320 9.68 -15.31 48.19
N PHE A 321 9.17 -14.07 48.20
CA PHE A 321 10.04 -12.91 48.06
C PHE A 321 10.73 -12.60 49.39
N THR A 322 12.01 -12.21 49.34
CA THR A 322 12.68 -11.61 50.49
C THR A 322 12.21 -10.17 50.73
N LYS A 323 11.62 -9.55 49.70
CA LYS A 323 11.01 -8.22 49.73
C LYS A 323 9.50 -8.31 49.93
N SER A 324 8.98 -7.57 50.90
CA SER A 324 7.54 -7.47 51.13
C SER A 324 6.95 -6.24 50.44
N TYR A 325 5.77 -6.38 49.85
CA TYR A 325 5.05 -5.30 49.17
C TYR A 325 3.69 -5.06 49.84
N GLY A 326 3.25 -3.80 49.89
CA GLY A 326 2.02 -3.40 50.56
C GLY A 326 1.18 -2.42 49.72
N PRO A 327 0.26 -1.67 50.37
CA PRO A 327 -0.52 -0.64 49.68
C PRO A 327 0.37 0.37 48.93
N GLY A 328 0.06 0.61 47.67
CA GLY A 328 0.82 1.52 46.80
C GLY A 328 1.89 0.83 45.95
N ALA A 329 2.23 -0.44 46.22
CA ALA A 329 3.04 -1.23 45.31
C ALA A 329 2.27 -1.54 44.02
N GLN A 330 3.00 -1.72 42.93
CA GLN A 330 2.45 -2.00 41.61
C GLN A 330 3.25 -3.10 40.92
N ILE A 331 2.59 -3.87 40.05
CA ILE A 331 3.26 -4.77 39.12
C ILE A 331 3.23 -4.21 37.71
N ALA A 332 4.23 -4.53 36.90
CA ALA A 332 4.23 -4.26 35.47
C ALA A 332 5.03 -5.32 34.71
N ARG A 333 4.86 -5.35 33.39
CA ARG A 333 5.53 -6.31 32.50
C ARG A 333 6.97 -5.86 32.25
N LEU A 334 7.93 -6.71 32.59
CA LEU A 334 9.32 -6.49 32.22
C LEU A 334 9.48 -6.87 30.74
N LYS A 335 9.90 -5.91 29.91
CA LYS A 335 10.19 -6.16 28.50
C LYS A 335 11.63 -5.78 28.19
N THR A 336 12.18 -6.53 27.25
CA THR A 336 13.45 -6.22 26.59
C THR A 336 13.17 -5.99 25.13
N TYR A 337 13.59 -4.84 24.62
CA TYR A 337 13.63 -4.55 23.20
C TYR A 337 15.07 -4.53 22.72
N ALA A 338 15.34 -5.15 21.58
CA ALA A 338 16.63 -5.09 20.91
C ALA A 338 16.43 -4.70 19.45
N TYR A 339 17.03 -3.59 19.03
CA TYR A 339 17.02 -3.13 17.65
C TYR A 339 18.32 -3.50 16.95
N TYR A 340 18.19 -3.97 15.71
CA TYR A 340 19.31 -4.45 14.90
C TYR A 340 18.93 -4.56 13.43
N ILE A 341 19.92 -4.65 12.55
CA ILE A 341 19.69 -4.92 11.12
C ILE A 341 19.75 -6.42 10.87
N ARG A 342 18.77 -6.94 10.14
CA ARG A 342 18.70 -8.35 9.72
C ARG A 342 18.23 -8.43 8.27
N LEU A 343 18.68 -9.45 7.55
CA LEU A 343 18.12 -9.80 6.25
C LEU A 343 16.76 -10.47 6.44
N ASN A 344 15.75 -9.92 5.78
CA ASN A 344 14.42 -10.51 5.72
C ASN A 344 14.38 -11.73 4.77
N PRO A 345 13.27 -12.50 4.71
CA PRO A 345 13.16 -13.67 3.82
C PRO A 345 13.39 -13.36 2.33
N GLY A 346 13.25 -12.10 1.91
CA GLY A 346 13.55 -11.61 0.56
C GLY A 346 15.00 -11.17 0.36
N ASN A 347 15.90 -11.46 1.31
CA ASN A 347 17.30 -11.01 1.35
C ASN A 347 17.44 -9.48 1.24
N GLN A 348 16.46 -8.72 1.73
CA GLN A 348 16.58 -7.27 1.92
C GLN A 348 16.96 -7.00 3.37
N PRO A 349 17.91 -6.09 3.63
CA PRO A 349 18.19 -5.63 4.97
C PRO A 349 17.02 -4.79 5.45
N ALA A 350 16.66 -4.99 6.70
CA ALA A 350 15.55 -4.34 7.35
C ALA A 350 15.89 -4.09 8.81
N LEU A 351 15.26 -3.07 9.38
CA LEU A 351 15.28 -2.84 10.81
C LEU A 351 14.35 -3.87 11.47
N TYR A 352 14.93 -4.68 12.36
CA TYR A 352 14.21 -5.60 13.21
C TYR A 352 14.19 -5.09 14.65
N ARG A 353 13.11 -5.41 15.36
CA ARG A 353 13.03 -5.32 16.81
C ARG A 353 12.73 -6.69 17.38
N SER A 354 13.64 -7.19 18.22
CA SER A 354 13.35 -8.36 19.05
C SER A 354 12.74 -7.94 20.36
N GLU A 355 11.69 -8.64 20.79
CA GLU A 355 10.98 -8.41 22.04
C GLU A 355 11.03 -9.66 22.93
N LEU A 356 11.16 -9.48 24.24
CA LEU A 356 10.90 -10.55 25.22
C LEU A 356 9.42 -10.97 25.18
N THR A 357 9.18 -12.21 24.77
CA THR A 357 7.84 -12.80 24.70
C THR A 357 7.83 -14.22 25.21
N THR A 358 6.68 -14.67 25.73
CA THR A 358 6.41 -16.07 25.99
C THR A 358 6.11 -16.78 24.65
N SER A 359 6.96 -17.72 24.25
CA SER A 359 6.73 -18.51 23.03
C SER A 359 5.75 -19.66 23.29
N GLY A 360 5.16 -20.23 22.22
CA GLY A 360 4.15 -21.31 22.29
C GLY A 360 4.58 -22.62 22.94
N ASN A 361 5.84 -22.72 23.41
CA ASN A 361 6.36 -23.81 24.23
C ASN A 361 6.56 -23.41 25.70
N ALA A 362 5.82 -22.41 26.19
CA ALA A 362 5.96 -21.86 27.55
C ALA A 362 7.38 -21.31 27.86
N THR A 363 8.21 -21.09 26.84
CA THR A 363 9.59 -20.63 26.98
C THR A 363 9.67 -19.16 26.66
N ASN A 364 10.19 -18.35 27.58
CA ASN A 364 10.50 -16.95 27.31
C ASN A 364 11.74 -16.84 26.44
N ALA A 365 11.64 -16.06 25.38
CA ALA A 365 12.73 -15.83 24.45
C ALA A 365 12.58 -14.47 23.76
N MET A 366 13.68 -14.01 23.17
CA MET A 366 13.68 -12.85 22.27
C MET A 366 13.06 -13.25 20.93
N SER A 367 11.90 -12.68 20.61
CA SER A 367 11.17 -12.91 19.36
C SER A 367 11.35 -11.73 18.41
N ALA A 368 11.85 -11.98 17.21
CA ALA A 368 12.19 -10.96 16.23
C ALA A 368 10.99 -10.57 15.35
N GLN A 369 10.74 -9.28 15.23
CA GLN A 369 9.76 -8.70 14.31
C GLN A 369 10.45 -7.75 13.32
N GLU A 370 10.14 -7.90 12.03
CA GLU A 370 10.52 -6.92 11.02
C GLU A 370 9.66 -5.66 11.16
N LEU A 371 10.31 -4.50 11.28
CA LEU A 371 9.62 -3.23 11.37
C LEU A 371 9.62 -2.49 10.04
N ILE A 372 10.79 -2.30 9.46
CA ILE A 372 10.97 -1.45 8.27
C ILE A 372 11.99 -2.08 7.33
N GLU A 373 11.56 -2.39 6.11
CA GLU A 373 12.45 -2.83 5.04
C GLU A 373 13.31 -1.70 4.48
N GLY A 374 14.48 -2.05 3.94
CA GLY A 374 15.36 -1.12 3.26
C GLY A 374 16.25 -0.30 4.20
N ILE A 375 16.32 -0.64 5.50
CA ILE A 375 17.37 -0.12 6.38
C ILE A 375 18.58 -1.05 6.25
N GLU A 376 19.64 -0.55 5.62
CA GLU A 376 20.83 -1.31 5.25
C GLU A 376 21.87 -1.39 6.36
N ASP A 377 22.02 -0.32 7.13
CA ASP A 377 23.04 -0.19 8.17
C ASP A 377 22.49 0.63 9.34
N MET A 378 22.99 0.34 10.54
CA MET A 378 22.76 1.09 11.77
C MET A 378 24.07 1.21 12.56
N GLN A 379 24.42 2.44 12.91
CA GLN A 379 25.61 2.79 13.69
C GLN A 379 25.18 3.66 14.88
N ILE A 380 25.77 3.41 16.06
CA ILE A 380 25.32 3.99 17.32
C ILE A 380 26.50 4.48 18.14
N THR A 381 26.38 5.71 18.62
CA THR A 381 27.28 6.28 19.63
C THR A 381 26.50 6.72 20.86
N TYR A 382 27.11 6.62 22.02
CA TYR A 382 26.49 6.88 23.31
C TYR A 382 27.17 8.09 23.95
N GLY A 383 26.35 9.06 24.35
CA GLY A 383 26.78 10.25 25.06
C GLY A 383 26.99 9.94 26.54
N VAL A 384 28.25 9.92 26.98
CA VAL A 384 28.65 9.64 28.35
C VAL A 384 28.84 10.96 29.11
N ASP A 385 28.18 11.07 30.26
CA ASP A 385 28.24 12.20 31.20
C ASP A 385 29.10 11.80 32.42
N THR A 386 30.31 12.35 32.46
CA THR A 386 31.36 12.02 33.44
C THR A 386 31.42 12.99 34.61
N ASP A 387 30.76 14.15 34.52
CA ASP A 387 30.67 15.16 35.58
C ASP A 387 29.27 15.30 36.18
N ALA A 388 28.31 14.49 35.71
CA ALA A 388 26.95 14.36 36.20
C ALA A 388 26.12 15.65 36.10
N ASP A 389 26.36 16.44 35.04
CA ASP A 389 25.63 17.69 34.77
C ASP A 389 24.39 17.49 33.86
N GLY A 390 24.12 16.25 33.44
CA GLY A 390 23.04 15.86 32.53
C GLY A 390 23.39 16.01 31.05
N THR A 391 24.61 16.45 30.71
CA THR A 391 25.07 16.68 29.35
C THR A 391 26.20 15.71 29.00
N PRO A 392 26.20 15.09 27.81
CA PRO A 392 27.27 14.19 27.42
C PRO A 392 28.58 14.96 27.16
N ASN A 393 29.68 14.58 27.82
CA ASN A 393 31.00 15.17 27.54
C ASN A 393 31.67 14.53 26.31
N SER A 394 31.33 13.28 25.99
CA SER A 394 31.86 12.56 24.83
C SER A 394 30.86 11.59 24.24
N TYR A 395 30.98 11.31 22.94
CA TYR A 395 30.22 10.26 22.26
C TYR A 395 31.16 9.11 21.92
N LEU A 396 30.85 7.92 22.44
CA LEU A 396 31.66 6.71 22.29
C LEU A 396 30.85 5.60 21.63
N THR A 397 31.49 4.76 20.84
CA THR A 397 30.93 3.49 20.37
C THR A 397 30.82 2.50 21.54
N ALA A 398 29.94 1.51 21.45
CA ALA A 398 29.68 0.59 22.56
C ALA A 398 30.92 -0.15 23.07
N ASN A 399 31.82 -0.56 22.17
CA ASN A 399 33.09 -1.23 22.51
C ASN A 399 34.10 -0.31 23.23
N ASN A 400 33.92 1.01 23.17
CA ASN A 400 34.75 1.98 23.87
C ASN A 400 34.17 2.40 25.23
N ILE A 401 33.06 1.79 25.68
CA ILE A 401 32.42 2.05 26.97
C ILE A 401 32.65 0.85 27.89
N ILE A 402 33.43 1.05 28.96
CA ILE A 402 33.62 0.03 29.99
C ILE A 402 32.33 -0.17 30.80
N ALA A 403 32.15 -1.37 31.37
CA ALA A 403 30.97 -1.75 32.18
C ALA A 403 30.54 -0.67 33.19
N ALA A 404 31.50 -0.08 33.92
CA ALA A 404 31.25 0.93 34.94
C ALA A 404 30.71 2.27 34.41
N ASN A 405 30.87 2.55 33.10
CA ASN A 405 30.46 3.81 32.49
C ASN A 405 29.09 3.71 31.79
N TRP A 406 28.52 2.52 31.61
CA TRP A 406 27.16 2.38 31.06
C TRP A 406 26.09 3.13 31.89
N PRO A 407 26.14 3.15 33.23
CA PRO A 407 25.24 3.97 34.03
C PRO A 407 25.35 5.48 33.81
N LEU A 408 26.46 5.95 33.23
CA LEU A 408 26.76 7.36 32.95
C LEU A 408 26.28 7.79 31.55
N VAL A 409 25.70 6.88 30.76
CA VAL A 409 25.15 7.23 29.45
C VAL A 409 23.84 8.00 29.65
N VAL A 410 23.76 9.20 29.07
CA VAL A 410 22.59 10.10 29.16
C VAL A 410 21.91 10.34 27.82
N SER A 411 22.57 10.02 26.70
CA SER A 411 21.99 10.11 25.36
C SER A 411 22.53 9.05 24.41
N VAL A 412 21.78 8.79 23.34
CA VAL A 412 22.13 7.86 22.27
C VAL A 412 22.00 8.59 20.94
N ARG A 413 23.05 8.57 20.13
CA ARG A 413 23.03 9.05 18.75
C ARG A 413 23.00 7.86 17.81
N ILE A 414 21.97 7.79 17.00
CA ILE A 414 21.71 6.69 16.08
C ILE A 414 21.79 7.23 14.66
N SER A 415 22.58 6.56 13.82
CA SER A 415 22.70 6.80 12.40
C SER A 415 22.21 5.58 11.63
N LEU A 416 21.23 5.76 10.75
CA LEU A 416 20.69 4.71 9.88
C LEU A 416 21.02 5.01 8.42
N LEU A 417 21.44 4.01 7.68
CA LEU A 417 21.53 4.07 6.21
C LEU A 417 20.30 3.39 5.62
N ALA A 418 19.38 4.18 5.04
CA ALA A 418 18.26 3.62 4.30
C ALA A 418 18.60 3.53 2.81
N ARG A 419 18.11 2.50 2.14
CA ARG A 419 18.25 2.29 0.70
C ARG A 419 16.92 1.94 0.05
N THR A 420 16.81 2.22 -1.25
CA THR A 420 15.66 1.77 -2.03
C THR A 420 15.68 0.25 -2.16
N ILE A 421 14.52 -0.39 -2.15
CA ILE A 421 14.43 -1.84 -2.39
C ILE A 421 14.83 -2.17 -3.84
N ALA A 422 14.31 -1.38 -4.78
CA ALA A 422 14.63 -1.51 -6.20
C ALA A 422 16.07 -1.04 -6.51
N ASP A 423 16.78 -1.87 -7.27
CA ASP A 423 18.19 -1.69 -7.65
C ASP A 423 18.36 -0.74 -8.84
N ASN A 424 17.54 -0.83 -9.89
CA ASN A 424 17.74 -0.03 -11.11
C ASN A 424 16.95 1.29 -11.15
N LEU A 425 17.09 2.14 -10.13
CA LEU A 425 16.45 3.46 -10.11
C LEU A 425 17.31 4.56 -10.73
N SER A 426 18.62 4.35 -10.76
CA SER A 426 19.61 5.24 -11.38
C SER A 426 20.30 4.55 -12.58
N ALA A 427 20.89 5.36 -13.48
CA ALA A 427 21.62 4.83 -14.64
C ALA A 427 22.97 4.20 -14.26
N SER A 428 23.56 4.65 -13.16
CA SER A 428 24.84 4.22 -12.61
C SER A 428 24.78 4.24 -11.09
N ALA A 429 25.69 3.54 -10.42
CA ALA A 429 25.83 3.62 -8.97
C ALA A 429 25.90 5.08 -8.51
N VAL A 430 25.19 5.40 -7.43
CA VAL A 430 25.14 6.75 -6.85
C VAL A 430 25.94 6.72 -5.54
N PRO A 431 27.06 7.46 -5.44
CA PRO A 431 27.82 7.56 -4.21
C PRO A 431 27.02 8.18 -3.07
N TYR A 432 27.40 7.88 -1.84
CA TYR A 432 26.75 8.41 -0.63
C TYR A 432 27.76 8.59 0.50
N ASP A 433 27.40 9.46 1.44
CA ASP A 433 28.16 9.71 2.66
C ASP A 433 27.47 9.01 3.83
N TYR A 434 28.23 8.32 4.67
CA TYR A 434 27.71 7.62 5.85
C TYR A 434 28.78 7.42 6.91
N ASN A 435 28.40 7.63 8.17
CA ASN A 435 29.26 7.39 9.34
C ASN A 435 30.66 8.04 9.26
N GLY A 436 30.76 9.24 8.70
CA GLY A 436 32.02 9.99 8.56
C GLY A 436 32.91 9.56 7.39
N ALA A 437 32.47 8.61 6.57
CA ALA A 437 33.08 8.31 5.28
C ALA A 437 32.29 8.98 4.15
N ASP A 438 33.02 9.62 3.24
CA ASP A 438 32.47 10.39 2.12
C ASP A 438 32.70 9.65 0.79
N ASP A 439 31.81 9.89 -0.18
CA ASP A 439 31.90 9.39 -1.57
C ASP A 439 32.01 7.84 -1.69
N ILE A 440 31.28 7.12 -0.83
CA ILE A 440 31.23 5.65 -0.87
C ILE A 440 30.49 5.23 -2.14
N THR A 441 31.20 4.62 -3.09
CA THR A 441 30.59 4.12 -4.33
C THR A 441 30.05 2.70 -4.14
N PRO A 442 28.72 2.49 -4.20
CA PRO A 442 28.16 1.14 -4.08
C PRO A 442 28.37 0.31 -5.35
N ALA A 443 28.29 -1.01 -5.21
CA ALA A 443 28.30 -1.94 -6.36
C ALA A 443 26.95 -2.02 -7.09
N ASP A 444 25.89 -1.50 -6.46
CA ASP A 444 24.51 -1.53 -6.97
C ASP A 444 24.04 -0.12 -7.41
N ARG A 445 22.83 -0.02 -7.94
CA ARG A 445 22.25 1.24 -8.44
C ARG A 445 21.12 1.77 -7.54
N ARG A 446 21.06 1.27 -6.30
CA ARG A 446 20.09 1.71 -5.29
C ARG A 446 20.42 3.11 -4.82
N LEU A 447 19.38 3.87 -4.52
CA LEU A 447 19.54 5.17 -3.89
C LEU A 447 19.63 4.95 -2.38
N ARG A 448 20.51 5.70 -1.72
CA ARG A 448 20.76 5.65 -0.29
C ARG A 448 20.59 7.02 0.35
N ARG A 449 20.22 7.04 1.63
CA ARG A 449 20.22 8.26 2.44
C ARG A 449 20.48 7.93 3.89
N ALA A 450 21.37 8.69 4.51
CA ALA A 450 21.62 8.64 5.93
C ALA A 450 20.55 9.43 6.70
N PHE A 451 20.11 8.88 7.83
CA PHE A 451 19.28 9.54 8.83
C PHE A 451 20.05 9.52 10.15
N THR A 452 20.02 10.60 10.91
CA THR A 452 20.69 10.64 12.21
C THR A 452 19.84 11.40 13.21
N THR A 453 19.72 10.87 14.42
CA THR A 453 19.05 11.52 15.55
C THR A 453 19.89 11.36 16.81
N THR A 454 19.71 12.27 17.75
CA THR A 454 20.22 12.13 19.11
C THR A 454 19.04 12.11 20.07
N ILE A 455 18.93 11.05 20.86
CA ILE A 455 17.84 10.79 21.80
C ILE A 455 18.41 10.90 23.21
N ALA A 456 17.83 11.76 24.02
CA ALA A 456 18.14 11.83 25.44
C ALA A 456 17.37 10.75 26.22
N LEU A 457 18.03 10.11 27.19
CA LEU A 457 17.46 9.04 28.00
C LEU A 457 16.70 9.65 29.19
N ARG A 458 15.37 9.62 29.15
CA ARG A 458 14.52 10.30 30.14
C ARG A 458 14.75 9.80 31.57
N ASN A 459 15.01 8.51 31.73
CA ASN A 459 15.24 7.90 33.04
C ASN A 459 16.69 8.04 33.54
N ARG A 460 17.53 8.83 32.84
CA ARG A 460 18.93 9.13 33.21
C ARG A 460 19.19 10.61 33.41
N LEU A 461 18.38 11.48 32.80
CA LEU A 461 18.44 12.92 33.01
C LEU A 461 17.74 13.27 34.33
N ARG A 462 18.47 13.88 35.25
CA ARG A 462 17.97 14.32 36.56
C ARG A 462 17.71 15.81 36.60
#